data_AF-A0A1I6VFC8-F1
#
_entry.id   AF-A0A1I6VFC8-F1
#
_cell.length_a   1.000
_cell.length_b   1.000
_cell.length_c   1.000
_cell.angle_alpha   90.00
_cell.angle_beta   90.00
_cell.angle_gamma   90.00
#
_symmetry.space_group_name_H-M   'P 1'
#
loop_
_entity.id
_entity.type
_entity.pdbx_description
1 polymer ?
#
loop_
_entity_poly.entity_id
_entity_poly.type
_entity_poly.pdbx_seq_one_letter_code
_entity_poly.pdbx_strand_id
1 'polypeptide(L)' 'MDEGRQEVVLDPNRWLEVRRFRGLYESGAMSLRQVARETGLNRRTVTKYLNSQAPVAPPKRAANGRRRQRIVDEFAPLI' A
#
# COMPACT_ATOMS: atom_id res chain seq x y z
N MET A 1 12.00 16.83 -24.64
CA MET A 1 11.49 16.56 -23.29
C MET A 1 11.62 15.07 -23.06
N ASP A 2 12.80 14.67 -22.56
CA ASP A 2 13.16 13.28 -22.29
C ASP A 2 12.52 12.87 -20.95
N GLU A 3 11.28 12.42 -20.98
CA GLU A 3 10.67 11.80 -19.80
C GLU A 3 11.17 10.37 -19.70
N GLY A 4 12.35 10.26 -19.09
CA GLY A 4 13.07 9.03 -18.82
C GLY A 4 12.13 7.95 -18.30
N ARG A 5 12.35 6.73 -18.82
CA ARG A 5 11.81 5.47 -18.31
C ARG A 5 12.15 5.35 -16.83
N GLN A 6 11.30 5.88 -15.95
CA GLN A 6 11.48 5.78 -14.51
C GLN A 6 11.09 4.35 -14.10
N GLU A 7 12.12 3.58 -13.76
CA GLU A 7 12.04 2.20 -13.29
C GLU A 7 11.13 2.06 -12.06
N VAL A 8 10.59 0.85 -11.93
CA VAL A 8 9.34 0.51 -11.22
C VAL A 8 9.55 0.35 -9.70
N VAL A 9 10.43 1.14 -9.09
CA VAL A 9 10.58 1.20 -7.63
C VAL A 9 9.92 2.49 -7.16
N LEU A 10 8.65 2.39 -6.79
CA LEU A 10 7.93 3.52 -6.20
C LEU A 10 8.60 3.87 -4.86
N ASP A 11 8.89 5.15 -4.64
CA ASP A 11 9.26 5.64 -3.32
C ASP A 11 8.21 5.21 -2.27
N PRO A 12 8.62 4.79 -1.06
CA PRO A 12 7.71 4.43 0.03
C PRO A 12 6.81 5.56 0.54
N ASN A 13 6.78 6.74 -0.05
CA ASN A 13 5.72 7.73 0.19
C ASN A 13 4.79 7.85 -1.02
N ARG A 14 5.30 7.67 -2.24
CA ARG A 14 4.50 7.68 -3.48
C ARG A 14 3.36 6.65 -3.48
N TRP A 15 3.55 5.48 -2.85
CA TRP A 15 2.51 4.45 -2.79
C TRP A 15 1.36 4.81 -1.83
N LEU A 16 1.65 5.56 -0.77
CA LEU A 16 0.62 6.06 0.15
C LEU A 16 -0.27 7.07 -0.56
N GLU A 17 0.30 7.88 -1.45
CA GLU A 17 -0.46 8.86 -2.24
C GLU A 17 -1.51 8.17 -3.11
N VAL A 18 -1.14 7.10 -3.82
CA VAL A 18 -2.09 6.34 -4.66
C VAL A 18 -3.22 5.74 -3.83
N ARG A 19 -2.93 5.22 -2.62
CA ARG A 19 -3.97 4.66 -1.74
C ARG A 19 -4.97 5.70 -1.26
N ARG A 20 -4.58 6.97 -1.08
CA ARG A 20 -5.50 8.07 -0.70
C ARG A 20 -6.62 8.26 -1.73
N PHE A 21 -6.33 8.05 -3.02
CA PHE A 21 -7.31 8.20 -4.10
C PHE A 21 -8.23 6.99 -4.28
N ARG A 22 -8.03 5.89 -3.53
CA ARG A 22 -8.77 4.65 -3.73
C ARG A 22 -10.29 4.83 -3.59
N GLY A 23 -10.74 5.49 -2.51
CA GLY A 23 -12.17 5.72 -2.28
C GLY A 23 -12.81 6.58 -3.38
N LEU A 24 -12.09 7.60 -3.88
CA LEU A 24 -12.56 8.47 -4.95
C LEU A 24 -12.64 7.75 -6.31
N TYR A 25 -11.71 6.83 -6.56
CA TYR A 25 -11.72 6.00 -7.75
C TYR A 25 -12.85 4.96 -7.69
N GLU A 26 -12.99 4.25 -6.56
CA GLU A 26 -14.04 3.25 -6.35
C GLU A 26 -15.45 3.86 -6.39
N SER A 27 -15.62 5.11 -5.93
CA SER A 27 -16.89 5.84 -6.01
C SER A 27 -17.18 6.43 -7.40
N GLY A 28 -16.24 6.34 -8.35
CA GLY A 28 -16.35 6.96 -9.67
C GLY A 28 -16.20 8.48 -9.68
N ALA A 29 -15.92 9.11 -8.54
CA ALA A 29 -15.74 10.56 -8.44
C ALA A 29 -14.46 11.05 -9.15
N MET A 30 -13.49 10.16 -9.36
CA MET A 30 -12.22 10.48 -10.00
C MET A 30 -11.77 9.39 -10.98
N SER A 31 -11.33 9.80 -12.17
CA SER A 31 -10.84 8.89 -13.19
C SER A 31 -9.35 8.54 -13.01
N LEU A 32 -8.92 7.39 -13.56
CA LEU A 32 -7.50 6.99 -13.59
C LEU A 32 -6.57 8.07 -14.17
N ARG A 33 -7.05 8.84 -15.16
CA ARG A 33 -6.27 9.94 -15.76
C ARG A 33 -6.06 11.09 -14.79
N GLN A 34 -7.08 11.45 -14.02
CA GLN A 34 -6.96 12.50 -13.01
C GLN A 34 -6.01 12.04 -11.89
N VAL A 35 -6.13 10.80 -11.42
CA VAL A 35 -5.21 10.27 -10.40
C VAL A 35 -3.76 10.24 -10.89
N ALA A 36 -3.53 9.85 -12.15
CA ALA A 36 -2.20 9.89 -12.76
C ALA A 36 -1.61 11.30 -12.81
N ARG A 37 -2.44 12.31 -13.12
CA ARG A 37 -2.01 13.72 -13.10
C ARG A 37 -1.65 14.19 -11.69
N GLU A 38 -2.46 13.88 -10.69
CA GLU A 38 -2.19 14.31 -9.30
C GLU A 38 -0.97 13.62 -8.69
N THR A 39 -0.74 12.36 -9.02
CA THR A 39 0.38 11.59 -8.48
C THR A 39 1.66 11.72 -9.31
N GLY A 40 1.59 12.30 -10.51
CA GLY A 40 2.70 12.31 -11.48
C GLY A 40 3.12 10.91 -11.95
N LEU A 41 2.29 9.88 -11.73
CA LEU A 41 2.61 8.49 -12.06
C LEU A 41 2.04 8.09 -13.42
N ASN A 42 2.68 7.11 -14.06
CA ASN A 42 2.14 6.51 -15.28
C ASN A 42 0.78 5.84 -14.99
N ARG A 43 -0.18 6.00 -15.92
CA ARG A 43 -1.50 5.35 -15.82
C ARG A 43 -1.43 3.84 -15.57
N ARG A 44 -0.47 3.12 -16.17
CA ARG A 44 -0.28 1.67 -15.91
C ARG A 44 0.07 1.39 -14.44
N THR A 45 0.89 2.25 -13.84
CA THR A 45 1.27 2.19 -12.42
C THR A 45 0.05 2.45 -11.54
N VAL A 46 -0.70 3.51 -11.83
CA VAL A 46 -1.95 3.84 -11.10
C VAL A 46 -2.95 2.69 -11.17
N THR A 47 -3.20 2.14 -12.37
CA THR A 47 -4.09 0.98 -12.55
C THR A 47 -3.62 -0.23 -11.76
N LYS A 48 -2.32 -0.58 -11.82
CA LYS A 48 -1.76 -1.70 -11.06
C LYS A 48 -2.03 -1.54 -9.57
N TYR A 49 -1.76 -0.36 -9.01
CA TYR A 49 -1.83 -0.16 -7.56
C TYR A 49 -3.23 0.08 -7.02
N LEU A 50 -4.12 0.72 -7.79
CA LEU A 50 -5.53 0.87 -7.41
C LEU A 50 -6.29 -0.46 -7.51
N ASN A 51 -5.98 -1.29 -8.51
CA ASN A 51 -6.60 -2.61 -8.65
C ASN A 51 -5.96 -3.67 -7.75
N SER A 52 -4.77 -3.43 -7.20
CA SER A 52 -4.12 -4.35 -6.27
C SER A 52 -4.90 -4.35 -4.96
N GLN A 53 -5.63 -5.43 -4.72
CA GLN A 53 -6.38 -5.66 -3.48
C GLN A 53 -5.39 -6.02 -2.35
N ALA A 54 -4.62 -5.04 -1.88
CA ALA A 54 -3.82 -5.23 -0.68
C ALA A 54 -4.75 -5.16 0.54
N PRO A 55 -4.74 -6.15 1.44
CA PRO A 55 -5.48 -6.06 2.69
C PRO A 55 -5.00 -4.83 3.46
N VAL A 56 -5.94 -3.99 3.89
CA VAL A 56 -5.65 -2.80 4.70
C VAL A 56 -5.14 -3.22 6.08
N ALA A 57 -5.57 -4.38 6.56
CA ALA A 57 -5.13 -4.96 7.81
C ALA A 57 -3.74 -5.59 7.67
N PRO A 58 -2.93 -5.60 8.75
CA PRO A 58 -1.75 -6.43 8.83
C PRO A 58 -2.11 -7.87 8.43
N PRO A 59 -1.20 -8.62 7.78
CA PRO A 59 -1.45 -10.02 7.46
C PRO A 59 -1.84 -10.74 8.75
N LYS A 60 -3.11 -11.14 8.84
CA LYS A 60 -3.61 -11.91 9.97
C LYS A 60 -2.96 -13.27 9.87
N ARG A 61 -2.15 -13.61 10.87
CA ARG A 61 -1.58 -14.95 10.98
C ARG A 61 -2.76 -15.93 11.04
N ALA A 62 -2.80 -16.91 10.14
CA ALA A 62 -3.75 -18.00 10.27
C ALA A 62 -3.53 -18.64 11.66
N ALA A 63 -4.62 -19.03 12.32
CA ALA A 63 -4.56 -19.68 13.62
C ALA A 63 -4.06 -21.12 13.41
N ASN A 64 -2.77 -21.27 13.08
CA ASN A 64 -2.09 -22.56 13.05
C ASN A 64 -2.04 -22.95 14.53
N GLY A 65 -2.93 -23.83 15.00
CA GLY A 65 -3.25 -24.11 16.41
C GLY A 65 -2.11 -24.51 17.38
N ARG A 66 -0.85 -24.23 17.04
CA ARG A 66 0.32 -24.34 17.89
C ARG A 66 0.68 -22.94 18.43
N ARG A 67 0.46 -22.72 19.72
CA ARG A 67 1.14 -21.64 20.46
C ARG A 67 2.65 -21.89 20.32
N ARG A 68 3.37 -20.97 19.66
CA ARG A 68 4.84 -20.98 19.75
C ARG A 68 5.21 -20.56 21.17
N GLN A 69 6.14 -21.28 21.78
CA GLN A 69 6.75 -20.84 23.03
C GLN A 69 7.29 -19.42 22.83
N ARG A 70 6.97 -18.54 23.77
CA ARG A 70 7.38 -17.14 23.73
C ARG A 70 8.91 -17.14 23.94
N ILE A 71 9.66 -16.68 22.93
CA ILE A 71 11.15 -16.66 22.97
C ILE A 71 11.66 -15.46 23.78
N VAL A 72 10.78 -14.52 24.12
CA VAL A 72 11.10 -13.33 24.89
C VAL A 72 10.61 -13.54 26.30
N ASP A 73 11.51 -13.42 27.27
CA ASP A 73 11.15 -13.37 28.68
C ASP A 73 10.26 -12.15 28.95
N GLU A 74 9.26 -12.35 29.80
CA GLU A 74 8.39 -11.29 30.25
C GLU A 74 9.21 -10.30 31.09
N PHE A 75 9.40 -9.08 30.58
CA PHE A 75 10.02 -8.02 31.35
C PHE A 75 9.08 -7.64 32.50
N ALA A 76 9.45 -8.01 33.72
CA ALA A 76 8.78 -7.55 34.92
C ALA A 76 9.01 -6.02 35.07
N PRO A 77 7.96 -5.22 35.28
CA PRO A 77 8.15 -3.82 35.63
C PRO A 77 8.83 -3.75 37.00
N LEU A 78 10.03 -3.15 37.06
CA LEU A 78 10.59 -2.70 38.34
C LEU A 78 9.69 -1.58 38.87
N ILE A 79 9.05 -1.84 40.01
CA ILE A 79 8.38 -0.84 40.84
C ILE A 79 9.32 -0.50 41.98
#